data_AF-A0A1X7K1T5-F1
#
_entry.id   AF-A0A1X7K1T5-F1
#
_cell.length_a   1.000
_cell.length_b   1.000
_cell.length_c   1.000
_cell.angle_alpha   90.00
_cell.angle_beta   90.00
_cell.angle_gamma   90.00
#
_symmetry.space_group_name_H-M   'P 1'
#
loop_
_entity.id
_entity.type
_entity.pdbx_description
1 polymer ?
#
loop_
_entity_poly.entity_id
_entity_poly.type
_entity_poly.pdbx_seq_one_letter_code
_entity_poly.pdbx_strand_id
1 'polypeptide(L)'
;MANTPQSKKRARQLERRTAINKARRSRIRTFLRKVEEAIASGDIEAAREALRVAQPELMRGVTKGIVHKNTAARKISRLAGRVNALASA
;
A
#
# COMPACT_ATOMS: atom_id res chain seq x y z
N MET A 1 8.54 -28.66 -11.73
CA MET A 1 8.91 -28.40 -13.13
C MET A 1 7.64 -28.19 -13.94
N ALA A 2 7.59 -27.21 -14.83
CA ALA A 2 6.41 -26.93 -15.64
C ALA A 2 6.36 -27.91 -16.82
N ASN A 3 5.72 -29.07 -16.61
CA ASN A 3 5.89 -30.23 -17.48
C ASN A 3 5.02 -30.21 -18.75
N THR A 4 3.98 -29.38 -18.81
CA THR A 4 3.15 -29.20 -20.00
C THR A 4 3.44 -27.86 -20.69
N PRO A 5 3.21 -27.71 -22.01
CA PRO A 5 3.39 -26.43 -22.71
C PRO A 5 2.57 -25.28 -22.08
N GLN A 6 1.37 -25.59 -21.60
CA GLN A 6 0.50 -24.65 -20.91
C GLN A 6 1.11 -24.21 -19.57
N SER A 7 1.65 -25.14 -18.79
CA SER A 7 2.34 -24.82 -17.53
C SER A 7 3.58 -23.95 -17.76
N LYS A 8 4.39 -24.22 -18.80
CA LYS A 8 5.55 -23.37 -19.15
C LYS A 8 5.11 -21.95 -19.52
N LYS A 9 3.97 -21.79 -20.21
CA LYS A 9 3.37 -20.48 -20.50
C LYS A 9 2.91 -19.77 -19.24
N ARG A 10 2.24 -20.48 -18.31
CA ARG A 10 1.77 -19.92 -17.04
C ARG A 10 2.93 -19.45 -16.15
N ALA A 11 4.04 -20.19 -16.11
CA ALA A 11 5.25 -19.80 -15.36
C ALA A 11 5.80 -18.43 -15.83
N ARG A 12 5.99 -18.25 -17.15
CA ARG A 12 6.44 -16.97 -17.72
C ARG A 12 5.47 -15.80 -17.43
N GLN A 13 4.17 -16.06 -17.50
CA GLN A 13 3.15 -15.05 -17.15
C GLN A 13 3.19 -14.69 -15.67
N LEU A 14 3.41 -15.67 -14.80
CA LEU A 14 3.49 -15.48 -13.35
C LEU A 14 4.69 -14.60 -12.98
N GLU A 15 5.85 -14.84 -13.55
CA GLU A 15 7.05 -14.03 -13.30
C GLU A 15 6.81 -12.55 -13.61
N ARG A 16 6.28 -12.25 -14.80
CA ARG A 16 5.94 -10.87 -15.20
C ARG A 16 4.92 -10.23 -14.25
N ARG A 17 3.84 -10.94 -13.92
CA ARG A 17 2.80 -10.43 -12.99
C ARG A 17 3.37 -10.19 -11.60
N THR A 18 4.24 -11.10 -11.13
CA THR A 18 4.87 -11.03 -9.81
C THR A 18 5.79 -9.81 -9.72
N ALA A 19 6.63 -9.56 -10.73
CA ALA A 19 7.50 -8.39 -10.76
C ALA A 19 6.69 -7.06 -10.67
N ILE A 20 5.64 -6.93 -11.48
CA ILE A 20 4.77 -5.75 -11.50
C ILE A 20 4.05 -5.58 -10.15
N ASN A 21 3.48 -6.65 -9.61
CA ASN A 21 2.74 -6.60 -8.34
C ASN A 21 3.68 -6.32 -7.15
N LYS A 22 4.91 -6.84 -7.19
CA LYS A 22 5.95 -6.55 -6.20
C LYS A 22 6.28 -5.06 -6.18
N ALA A 23 6.50 -4.45 -7.35
CA ALA A 23 6.78 -3.01 -7.46
C ALA A 23 5.61 -2.16 -6.91
N ARG A 24 4.37 -2.47 -7.30
CA ARG A 24 3.16 -1.77 -6.82
C ARG A 24 2.99 -1.90 -5.30
N ARG A 25 3.17 -3.11 -4.76
CA ARG A 25 3.09 -3.36 -3.32
C ARG A 25 4.18 -2.62 -2.55
N SER A 26 5.41 -2.61 -3.08
CA SER A 26 6.52 -1.89 -2.47
C SER A 26 6.24 -0.39 -2.42
N ARG A 27 5.77 0.21 -3.52
CA ARG A 27 5.38 1.62 -3.57
C ARG A 27 4.35 1.97 -2.50
N ILE A 28 3.28 1.19 -2.38
CA ILE A 28 2.25 1.40 -1.35
C ILE A 28 2.85 1.33 0.06
N ARG A 29 3.72 0.34 0.33
CA ARG A 29 4.39 0.21 1.63
C ARG A 29 5.26 1.41 1.96
N THR A 30 5.98 1.97 0.98
CA THR A 30 6.78 3.18 1.17
C THR A 30 5.93 4.37 1.58
N PHE A 31 4.77 4.60 0.94
CA PHE A 31 3.87 5.69 1.34
C PHE A 31 3.28 5.48 2.74
N LEU A 32 2.91 4.25 3.10
CA LEU A 32 2.44 3.95 4.45
C LEU A 32 3.54 4.20 5.50
N ARG A 33 4.79 3.82 5.19
CA ARG A 33 5.93 4.05 6.10
C ARG A 33 6.18 5.54 6.32
N LYS A 34 6.09 6.36 5.28
CA LYS A 34 6.22 7.83 5.41
C LYS A 34 5.20 8.42 6.39
N VAL A 35 3.95 7.92 6.36
CA VAL A 35 2.92 8.34 7.33
C VAL A 35 3.30 7.89 8.74
N GLU A 36 3.77 6.65 8.91
CA GLU A 36 4.18 6.13 10.21
C GLU A 36 5.39 6.88 10.79
N GLU A 37 6.36 7.23 9.95
CA GLU A 37 7.53 8.05 10.30
C GLU A 37 7.11 9.48 10.70
N ALA A 38 6.21 10.11 9.94
CA ALA A 38 5.68 11.43 10.28
C ALA A 38 4.91 11.41 11.63
N ILE A 39 4.09 10.37 11.85
CA ILE A 39 3.40 10.18 13.14
C ILE A 39 4.41 10.02 14.28
N ALA A 40 5.50 9.28 14.07
CA ALA A 40 6.53 9.07 15.09
C ALA A 40 7.31 10.36 15.41
N SER A 41 7.45 11.27 14.44
CA SER A 41 8.11 12.56 14.64
C SER A 41 7.27 13.59 15.41
N GLY A 42 5.97 13.37 15.56
CA GLY A 42 5.06 14.28 16.27
C GLY A 42 4.58 15.49 15.45
N ASP A 43 5.02 15.64 14.20
CA ASP A 43 4.55 16.72 13.31
C ASP A 43 3.18 16.38 12.70
N ILE A 44 2.14 17.05 13.21
CA ILE A 44 0.75 16.86 12.80
C ILE A 44 0.53 17.26 11.34
N GLU A 45 1.12 18.37 10.88
CA GLU A 45 0.92 18.87 9.53
C GLU A 45 1.60 17.97 8.51
N ALA A 46 2.84 17.54 8.79
CA ALA A 46 3.52 16.55 7.97
C ALA A 46 2.75 15.21 7.93
N ALA A 47 2.19 14.76 9.06
CA ALA A 47 1.41 13.52 9.12
C ALA A 47 0.10 13.61 8.31
N ARG A 48 -0.59 14.76 8.34
CA ARG A 48 -1.79 15.02 7.53
C ARG A 48 -1.48 15.06 6.04
N GLU A 49 -0.44 15.77 5.63
CA GLU A 49 0.02 15.84 4.24
C GLU A 49 0.40 14.44 3.73
N ALA A 50 1.20 13.70 4.51
CA ALA A 50 1.61 12.34 4.17
C ALA A 50 0.41 11.40 4.02
N LEU A 51 -0.59 11.50 4.91
CA LEU A 51 -1.82 10.70 4.84
C LEU A 51 -2.62 11.04 3.58
N ARG A 52 -2.75 12.33 3.24
CA ARG A 52 -3.45 12.80 2.04
C ARG A 52 -2.83 12.23 0.76
N VAL A 53 -1.50 12.14 0.70
CA VAL A 53 -0.79 11.55 -0.44
C VAL A 53 -0.88 10.02 -0.44
N ALA A 54 -0.87 9.37 0.73
CA ALA A 54 -0.91 7.91 0.83
C ALA A 54 -2.28 7.31 0.44
N GLN A 55 -3.38 8.00 0.73
CA GLN A 55 -4.74 7.55 0.41
C GLN A 55 -4.97 7.23 -1.08
N PRO A 56 -4.71 8.12 -2.05
CA PRO A 56 -4.94 7.84 -3.47
C PRO A 56 -4.04 6.73 -4.00
N GLU A 57 -2.80 6.61 -3.50
CA GLU A 57 -1.89 5.53 -3.88
C GLU A 57 -2.39 4.16 -3.40
N LEU A 58 -2.93 4.10 -2.18
CA LEU A 58 -3.53 2.87 -1.65
C LEU A 58 -4.80 2.49 -2.43
N MET A 59 -5.66 3.46 -2.76
CA MET A 59 -6.88 3.24 -3.55
C MET A 59 -6.55 2.82 -4.99
N ARG A 60 -5.49 3.37 -5.59
CA ARG A 60 -4.96 2.87 -6.88
C ARG A 60 -4.53 1.40 -6.75
N GLY A 61 -3.92 1.01 -5.63
CA GLY A 61 -3.63 -0.38 -5.29
C GLY A 61 -4.86 -1.29 -5.28
N VAL A 62 -6.01 -0.80 -4.81
CA VAL A 62 -7.29 -1.53 -4.83
C VAL A 62 -7.76 -1.73 -6.26
N THR A 63 -7.78 -0.68 -7.09
CA THR A 63 -8.23 -0.78 -8.50
C THR A 63 -7.40 -1.77 -9.32
N LYS A 64 -6.11 -1.94 -8.98
CA LYS A 64 -5.21 -2.88 -9.65
C LYS A 64 -5.18 -4.27 -9.01
N GLY A 65 -6.06 -4.55 -8.05
CA GLY A 65 -6.18 -5.86 -7.39
C GLY A 65 -4.99 -6.23 -6.51
N ILE A 66 -4.18 -5.26 -6.07
CA ILE A 66 -3.00 -5.52 -5.24
C ILE A 66 -3.37 -5.69 -3.77
N VAL A 67 -4.38 -4.94 -3.32
CA VAL A 67 -4.92 -4.99 -1.95
C VAL A 67 -6.44 -5.03 -2.02
N HIS A 68 -7.08 -5.76 -1.10
CA HIS A 68 -8.52 -5.79 -1.01
C HIS A 68 -9.06 -4.45 -0.46
N LYS A 69 -10.26 -4.04 -0.89
CA LYS A 69 -10.92 -2.80 -0.45
C LYS A 69 -11.00 -2.71 1.08
N ASN A 70 -11.38 -3.80 1.74
CA ASN A 70 -11.48 -3.86 3.20
C ASN A 70 -10.11 -3.70 3.89
N THR A 71 -9.04 -4.23 3.30
CA THR A 71 -7.68 -4.05 3.82
C THR A 71 -7.23 -2.61 3.69
N ALA A 72 -7.54 -1.97 2.55
CA ALA A 72 -7.24 -0.56 2.34
C ALA A 72 -8.02 0.33 3.32
N ALA A 73 -9.33 0.13 3.45
CA ALA A 73 -10.19 0.86 4.38
C ALA A 73 -9.71 0.73 5.83
N ARG A 74 -9.37 -0.50 6.28
CA ARG A 74 -8.83 -0.74 7.61
C ARG A 74 -7.53 0.02 7.87
N LYS A 75 -6.64 0.07 6.88
CA LYS A 75 -5.37 0.80 6.99
C LYS A 75 -5.58 2.30 7.07
N ILE A 76 -6.44 2.86 6.22
CA ILE A 76 -6.78 4.30 6.23
C ILE A 76 -7.38 4.69 7.58
N SER A 77 -8.38 3.94 8.05
CA SER A 77 -9.05 4.20 9.33
C SER A 77 -8.06 4.19 10.51
N ARG A 78 -7.17 3.20 10.58
CA ARG A 78 -6.15 3.13 11.64
C ARG A 78 -5.15 4.28 11.59
N LEU A 79 -4.66 4.65 10.40
CA LEU A 79 -3.72 5.76 10.27
C LEU A 79 -4.38 7.10 10.58
N ALA A 80 -5.60 7.33 10.09
CA ALA A 80 -6.36 8.54 10.40
C ALA A 80 -6.60 8.68 11.91
N GLY A 81 -6.98 7.60 12.59
CA GLY A 81 -7.14 7.59 14.05
C GLY A 81 -5.85 7.97 14.78
N ARG A 82 -4.69 7.48 14.33
CA ARG A 82 -3.38 7.83 14.92
C ARG A 82 -2.98 9.28 14.67
N VAL A 83 -3.24 9.82 13.47
CA VAL A 83 -2.99 11.24 13.15
C VAL A 83 -3.89 12.14 13.99
N ASN A 84 -5.16 11.77 14.17
CA ASN A 84 -6.08 12.55 15.01
C ASN A 84 -5.68 12.50 16.49
N ALA A 85 -5.20 11.35 16.97
CA ALA A 85 -4.72 11.21 18.35
C ALA A 85 -3.55 12.14 18.66
N LEU A 86 -2.66 12.42 17.69
CA LEU A 86 -1.59 13.41 17.83
C LEU A 86 -2.11 14.83 18.00
N ALA A 87 -3.27 15.18 17.41
CA ALA A 87 -3.86 16.51 17.56
C ALA A 87 -4.62 16.70 18.87
N SER A 88 -4.93 15.62 19.58
CA SER A 88 -5.63 15.62 20.87
C SER A 88 -4.71 15.39 22.07
N ALA A 89 -3.41 15.18 21.84
CA ALA A 89 -2.37 15.02 22.86
C ALA A 89 -1.64 16.36 23.06
#